data_AF-A0A1E5XJ69-F1
#
_entry.id   AF-A0A1E5XJ69-F1
#
_cell.length_a   1.000
_cell.length_b   1.000
_cell.length_c   1.000
_cell.angle_alpha   90.00
_cell.angle_beta   90.00
_cell.angle_gamma   90.00
#
_symmetry.space_group_name_H-M   'P 1'
#
loop_
_entity.id
_entity.type
_entity.pdbx_description
1 polymer ?
#
loop_
_entity_poly.entity_id
_entity_poly.type
_entity_poly.pdbx_seq_one_letter_code
_entity_poly.pdbx_strand_id
1 'polypeptide(L)'
;MSGRRATGALGLLLLSITSLLLAFGSAYALLAESGPYLFAGSGLAQRIEVLADGEFHPGLSRPAHDLILDDCVAVASSLYGLTMPTERRNAALKTCSSAATGFAAASPTYAYAYYVVALLAAEHSDSGAFNAALGTSRELAPTEQWLAELRVKLSEDHLAQLQPAAIAGHETDLALLVISQRGIRVIARRYAALAGFRERITAIVETLPPEQQRRFVAALRNEIAARRAAPPATP
;
A
#
# COMPACT_ATOMS: atom_id res chain seq x y z
N MET A 1 -66.15 6.48 12.12
CA MET A 1 -65.31 6.04 10.97
C MET A 1 -64.28 7.10 10.51
N SER A 2 -63.83 8.05 11.35
CA SER A 2 -62.93 9.14 10.93
C SER A 2 -61.44 8.95 11.29
N GLY A 3 -61.11 8.06 12.24
CA GLY A 3 -59.74 7.89 12.75
C GLY A 3 -58.75 7.15 11.84
N ARG A 4 -59.21 6.38 10.84
CA ARG A 4 -58.31 5.57 9.98
C ARG A 4 -57.67 6.34 8.81
N ARG A 5 -58.18 7.53 8.45
CA ARG A 5 -57.64 8.30 7.31
C ARG A 5 -56.48 9.22 7.70
N ALA A 6 -56.51 9.79 8.91
CA ALA A 6 -55.46 10.71 9.38
C ALA A 6 -54.12 10.00 9.65
N THR A 7 -54.18 8.74 10.14
CA THR A 7 -52.98 7.90 10.34
C THR A 7 -52.32 7.50 9.02
N GLY A 8 -53.10 7.36 7.93
CA GLY A 8 -52.57 7.04 6.61
C GLY A 8 -51.77 8.18 5.97
N ALA A 9 -52.25 9.43 6.11
CA ALA A 9 -51.58 10.60 5.53
C ALA A 9 -50.23 10.92 6.21
N LEU A 10 -50.17 10.81 7.55
CA LEU A 10 -48.92 11.00 8.29
C LEU A 10 -47.89 9.90 7.96
N GLY A 11 -48.34 8.66 7.81
CA GLY A 11 -47.49 7.55 7.39
C GLY A 11 -46.89 7.75 6.00
N LEU A 12 -47.69 8.20 5.02
CA LEU A 12 -47.22 8.51 3.66
C LEU A 12 -46.19 9.65 3.65
N LEU A 13 -46.38 10.68 4.47
CA LEU A 13 -45.47 11.82 4.55
C LEU A 13 -44.12 11.42 5.18
N LEU A 14 -44.13 10.62 6.24
CA LEU A 14 -42.91 10.07 6.85
C LEU A 14 -42.16 9.13 5.89
N LEU A 15 -42.87 8.28 5.16
CA LEU A 15 -42.28 7.41 4.12
C LEU A 15 -41.65 8.22 2.98
N SER A 16 -42.30 9.31 2.56
CA SER A 16 -41.78 10.18 1.51
C SER A 16 -40.51 10.93 1.96
N ILE A 17 -40.50 11.47 3.18
CA ILE A 17 -39.33 12.15 3.75
C ILE A 17 -38.15 11.17 3.91
N THR A 18 -38.40 9.99 4.47
CA THR A 18 -37.34 8.98 4.64
C THR A 18 -36.79 8.51 3.30
N SER A 19 -37.64 8.31 2.30
CA SER A 19 -37.20 7.97 0.93
C SER A 19 -36.34 9.08 0.32
N LEU A 20 -36.72 10.34 0.52
CA LEU A 20 -35.96 11.49 0.01
C LEU A 20 -34.59 11.59 0.70
N LEU A 21 -34.55 11.43 2.03
CA LEU A 21 -33.29 11.44 2.79
C LEU A 21 -32.36 10.30 2.37
N LEU A 22 -32.91 9.10 2.14
CA LEU A 22 -32.14 7.97 1.62
C LEU A 22 -31.60 8.26 0.21
N ALA A 23 -32.43 8.81 -0.69
CA ALA A 23 -31.99 9.16 -2.04
C ALA A 23 -30.87 10.21 -2.02
N PHE A 24 -31.00 11.27 -1.20
CA PHE A 24 -29.94 12.26 -1.05
C PHE A 24 -28.68 11.69 -0.42
N GLY A 25 -28.81 10.87 0.63
CA GLY A 25 -27.68 10.21 1.27
C GLY A 25 -26.94 9.28 0.32
N SER A 26 -27.65 8.48 -0.48
CA SER A 26 -27.07 7.62 -1.50
C SER A 26 -26.40 8.41 -2.62
N ALA A 27 -27.02 9.49 -3.10
CA ALA A 27 -26.41 10.35 -4.12
C ALA A 27 -25.13 11.02 -3.60
N TYR A 28 -25.12 11.49 -2.36
CA TYR A 28 -23.93 12.04 -1.71
C TYR A 28 -22.83 11.00 -1.57
N ALA A 29 -23.16 9.81 -1.05
CA ALA A 29 -22.19 8.74 -0.87
C ALA A 29 -21.58 8.30 -2.21
N LEU A 30 -22.39 8.18 -3.26
CA LEU A 30 -21.92 7.88 -4.61
C LEU A 30 -20.98 8.96 -5.13
N LEU A 31 -21.34 10.23 -4.98
CA LEU A 31 -20.50 11.35 -5.42
C LEU A 31 -19.17 11.37 -4.67
N ALA A 32 -19.20 11.25 -3.34
CA ALA A 32 -18.00 11.21 -2.52
C ALA A 32 -17.09 10.04 -2.91
N GLU A 33 -17.66 8.84 -3.04
CA GLU A 33 -16.94 7.61 -3.39
C GLU A 33 -16.39 7.61 -4.81
N SER A 34 -17.10 8.24 -5.76
CA SER A 34 -16.65 8.38 -7.14
C SER A 34 -15.58 9.47 -7.33
N GLY A 35 -15.40 10.34 -6.34
CA GLY A 35 -14.46 11.46 -6.39
C GLY A 35 -13.05 11.10 -6.88
N PRO A 36 -12.37 10.09 -6.30
CA PRO A 36 -11.03 9.70 -6.77
C PRO A 36 -11.02 9.25 -8.25
N TYR A 37 -12.10 8.67 -8.76
CA TYR A 37 -12.18 8.23 -10.16
C TYR A 37 -12.48 9.37 -11.13
N LEU A 38 -13.27 10.36 -10.71
CA LEU A 38 -13.72 11.45 -11.55
C LEU A 38 -12.72 12.62 -11.60
N PHE A 39 -12.05 12.90 -10.49
CA PHE A 39 -11.28 14.14 -10.33
C PHE A 39 -9.77 13.96 -10.24
N ALA A 40 -9.25 12.75 -9.97
CA ALA A 40 -7.80 12.54 -9.94
C ALA A 40 -7.18 12.53 -11.35
N GLY A 41 -7.98 12.23 -12.39
CA GLY A 41 -7.50 12.07 -13.75
C GLY A 41 -7.28 10.61 -14.16
N SER A 42 -7.13 10.39 -15.46
CA SER A 42 -7.10 9.02 -16.03
C SER A 42 -5.69 8.40 -16.06
N GLY A 43 -4.64 9.24 -16.05
CA GLY A 43 -3.25 8.80 -16.12
C GLY A 43 -2.49 9.02 -14.81
N LEU A 44 -1.46 8.20 -14.56
CA LEU A 44 -0.62 8.30 -13.36
C LEU A 44 -0.02 9.71 -13.18
N ALA A 45 0.50 10.30 -14.27
CA ALA A 45 1.06 11.64 -14.24
C ALA A 45 0.04 12.67 -13.73
N GLN A 46 -1.18 12.65 -14.27
CA GLN A 46 -2.24 13.56 -13.88
C GLN A 46 -2.62 13.40 -12.40
N ARG A 47 -2.76 12.16 -11.91
CA ARG A 47 -3.08 11.90 -10.50
C ARG A 47 -1.98 12.41 -9.56
N ILE A 48 -0.72 12.24 -9.95
CA ILE A 48 0.41 12.78 -9.19
C ILE A 48 0.45 14.31 -9.22
N GLU A 49 0.13 14.95 -10.36
CA GLU A 49 0.04 16.41 -10.42
C GLU A 49 -1.07 16.97 -9.52
N VAL A 50 -2.23 16.30 -9.44
CA VAL A 50 -3.33 16.67 -8.52
C VAL A 50 -2.85 16.63 -7.06
N LEU A 51 -2.10 15.60 -6.67
CA LEU A 51 -1.49 15.55 -5.34
C LEU A 51 -0.49 16.69 -5.12
N ALA A 52 0.29 17.05 -6.14
CA ALA A 52 1.23 18.17 -6.09
C ALA A 52 0.54 19.54 -5.98
N ASP A 53 -0.72 19.65 -6.42
CA ASP A 53 -1.56 20.84 -6.25
C ASP A 53 -2.17 20.95 -4.85
N GLY A 54 -1.93 19.96 -3.98
CA GLY A 54 -2.48 19.91 -2.63
C GLY A 54 -3.87 19.29 -2.55
N GLU A 55 -4.35 18.72 -3.65
CA GLU A 55 -5.71 18.20 -3.76
C GLU A 55 -5.72 16.67 -3.73
N PHE A 56 -6.72 16.10 -3.04
CA PHE A 56 -7.07 14.70 -3.15
C PHE A 56 -8.54 14.50 -2.77
N HIS A 57 -9.14 13.45 -3.32
CA HIS A 57 -10.54 13.10 -3.09
C HIS A 57 -10.57 11.69 -2.51
N PRO A 58 -10.58 11.54 -1.17
CA PRO A 58 -10.32 10.24 -0.52
C PRO A 58 -11.43 9.20 -0.70
N GLY A 59 -12.62 9.60 -1.16
CA GLY A 59 -13.80 8.73 -1.06
C GLY A 59 -14.18 8.44 0.39
N LEU A 60 -15.07 7.47 0.60
CA LEU A 60 -15.53 7.05 1.92
C LEU A 60 -15.08 5.62 2.27
N SER A 61 -14.84 4.79 1.25
CA SER A 61 -14.47 3.39 1.40
C SER A 61 -12.96 3.17 1.42
N ARG A 62 -12.54 2.01 1.94
CA ARG A 62 -11.14 1.57 1.90
C ARG A 62 -10.59 1.47 0.47
N PRO A 63 -11.29 0.87 -0.51
CA PRO A 63 -10.86 0.90 -1.90
C PRO A 63 -10.56 2.30 -2.45
N ALA A 64 -11.34 3.32 -2.08
CA ALA A 64 -11.07 4.70 -2.50
C ALA A 64 -9.81 5.27 -1.82
N HIS A 65 -9.59 4.96 -0.54
CA HIS A 65 -8.34 5.29 0.14
C HIS A 65 -7.14 4.57 -0.48
N ASP A 66 -7.27 3.29 -0.87
CA ASP A 66 -6.22 2.50 -1.51
C ASP A 66 -5.73 3.18 -2.80
N LEU A 67 -6.62 3.78 -3.61
CA LEU A 67 -6.23 4.51 -4.82
C LEU A 67 -5.30 5.69 -4.51
N ILE A 68 -5.62 6.47 -3.48
CA ILE A 68 -4.79 7.60 -3.06
C ILE A 68 -3.45 7.10 -2.50
N LEU A 69 -3.47 6.03 -1.70
CA LEU A 69 -2.26 5.42 -1.14
C LEU A 69 -1.36 4.84 -2.24
N ASP A 70 -1.92 4.21 -3.26
CA ASP A 70 -1.20 3.69 -4.42
C ASP A 70 -0.54 4.83 -5.21
N ASP A 71 -1.25 5.94 -5.43
CA ASP A 71 -0.68 7.11 -6.06
C ASP A 71 0.46 7.69 -5.22
N CYS A 72 0.34 7.70 -3.89
CA CYS A 72 1.42 8.11 -3.00
C CYS A 72 2.65 7.20 -3.05
N VAL A 73 2.46 5.88 -3.15
CA VAL A 73 3.56 4.94 -3.43
C VAL A 73 4.21 5.25 -4.77
N ALA A 74 3.42 5.62 -5.77
CA ALA A 74 3.93 6.00 -7.08
C ALA A 74 4.68 7.34 -7.08
N VAL A 75 4.25 8.34 -6.30
CA VAL A 75 5.02 9.59 -6.11
C VAL A 75 6.41 9.29 -5.58
N ALA A 76 6.52 8.42 -4.58
CA ALA A 76 7.80 8.09 -3.96
C ALA A 76 8.70 7.24 -4.87
N SER A 77 8.13 6.27 -5.61
CA SER A 77 8.91 5.17 -6.19
C SER A 77 8.76 4.95 -7.71
N SER A 78 7.82 5.62 -8.38
CA SER A 78 7.67 5.49 -9.84
C SER A 78 8.71 6.33 -10.57
N LEU A 79 9.04 5.95 -11.82
CA LEU A 79 9.92 6.76 -12.66
C LEU A 79 9.41 8.19 -12.83
N TYR A 80 8.11 8.35 -13.04
CA TYR A 80 7.50 9.68 -13.14
C TYR A 80 7.79 10.50 -11.88
N GLY A 81 7.38 9.98 -10.71
CA GLY A 81 7.60 10.65 -9.42
C GLY A 81 9.07 10.98 -9.12
N LEU A 82 9.99 10.09 -9.50
CA LEU A 82 11.44 10.29 -9.33
C LEU A 82 12.05 11.31 -10.31
N THR A 83 11.40 11.56 -11.45
CA THR A 83 11.87 12.52 -12.47
C THR A 83 11.16 13.88 -12.41
N MET A 84 10.19 14.04 -11.51
CA MET A 84 9.49 15.31 -11.30
C MET A 84 10.44 16.41 -10.80
N PRO A 85 10.14 17.69 -11.09
CA PRO A 85 10.78 18.80 -10.41
C PRO A 85 10.69 18.65 -8.89
N THR A 86 11.80 18.84 -8.18
CA THR A 86 11.91 18.62 -6.72
C THR A 86 10.81 19.32 -5.93
N GLU A 87 10.46 20.56 -6.29
CA GLU A 87 9.39 21.31 -5.65
C GLU A 87 8.02 20.64 -5.79
N ARG A 88 7.66 20.21 -7.01
CA ARG A 88 6.40 19.50 -7.29
C ARG A 88 6.36 18.16 -6.56
N ARG A 89 7.46 17.40 -6.58
CA ARG A 89 7.56 16.12 -5.86
C ARG A 89 7.36 16.32 -4.36
N ASN A 90 8.01 17.32 -3.77
CA ASN A 90 7.89 17.62 -2.34
C ASN A 90 6.46 18.07 -1.98
N ALA A 91 5.80 18.84 -2.84
CA ALA A 91 4.40 19.20 -2.65
C ALA A 91 3.50 17.95 -2.63
N ALA A 92 3.67 17.03 -3.59
CA ALA A 92 2.91 15.78 -3.63
C ALA A 92 3.17 14.90 -2.39
N LEU A 93 4.43 14.75 -1.97
CA LEU A 93 4.78 13.98 -0.77
C LEU A 93 4.17 14.57 0.50
N LYS A 94 4.04 15.90 0.58
CA LYS A 94 3.36 16.58 1.70
C LYS A 94 1.87 16.23 1.73
N THR A 95 1.19 16.30 0.59
CA THR A 95 -0.23 15.92 0.45
C THR A 95 -0.42 14.45 0.83
N CYS A 96 0.45 13.58 0.33
CA CYS A 96 0.47 12.17 0.67
C CYS A 96 0.68 11.90 2.17
N SER A 97 1.53 12.68 2.83
CA SER A 97 1.77 12.55 4.26
C SER A 97 0.49 12.91 5.04
N SER A 98 -0.22 13.95 4.63
CA SER A 98 -1.51 14.33 5.23
C SER A 98 -2.58 13.26 5.00
N ALA A 99 -2.67 12.71 3.79
CA ALA A 99 -3.66 11.68 3.45
C ALA A 99 -3.40 10.38 4.22
N ALA A 100 -2.18 9.84 4.17
CA ALA A 100 -1.84 8.57 4.81
C ALA A 100 -1.99 8.61 6.34
N THR A 101 -1.54 9.71 6.98
CA THR A 101 -1.74 9.90 8.43
C THR A 101 -3.21 10.08 8.79
N GLY A 102 -3.97 10.81 7.97
CA GLY A 102 -5.42 10.95 8.14
C GLY A 102 -6.17 9.61 8.05
N PHE A 103 -5.84 8.76 7.07
CA PHE A 103 -6.43 7.42 6.95
C PHE A 103 -6.05 6.49 8.09
N ALA A 104 -4.78 6.52 8.53
CA ALA A 104 -4.34 5.75 9.68
C ALA A 104 -5.07 6.18 10.97
N ALA A 105 -5.27 7.48 11.17
CA ALA A 105 -6.01 8.01 12.32
C ALA A 105 -7.50 7.67 12.27
N ALA A 106 -8.13 7.78 11.10
CA ALA A 106 -9.55 7.46 10.92
C ALA A 106 -9.83 5.94 10.96
N SER A 107 -8.83 5.12 10.62
CA SER A 107 -8.91 3.66 10.63
C SER A 107 -7.64 3.04 11.23
N PRO A 108 -7.54 2.94 12.57
CA PRO A 108 -6.33 2.46 13.25
C PRO A 108 -5.93 1.00 12.94
N THR A 109 -6.79 0.24 12.26
CA THR A 109 -6.52 -1.13 11.81
C THR A 109 -6.06 -1.20 10.35
N TYR A 110 -5.84 -0.07 9.69
CA TYR A 110 -5.53 0.01 8.27
C TYR A 110 -4.02 -0.11 8.03
N ALA A 111 -3.54 -1.36 7.97
CA ALA A 111 -2.11 -1.66 7.85
C ALA A 111 -1.41 -1.01 6.64
N TYR A 112 -2.11 -0.82 5.51
CA TYR A 112 -1.53 -0.20 4.32
C TYR A 112 -1.27 1.29 4.50
N ALA A 113 -2.17 2.02 5.18
CA ALA A 113 -1.94 3.42 5.52
C ALA A 113 -0.67 3.59 6.35
N TYR A 114 -0.44 2.72 7.36
CA TYR A 114 0.80 2.72 8.14
C TYR A 114 2.04 2.39 7.31
N TYR A 115 1.94 1.50 6.31
CA TYR A 115 3.03 1.28 5.38
C TYR A 115 3.38 2.55 4.59
N VAL A 116 2.37 3.26 4.07
CA VAL A 116 2.61 4.51 3.33
C VAL A 116 3.15 5.62 4.24
N VAL A 117 2.70 5.70 5.50
CA VAL A 117 3.34 6.59 6.50
C VAL A 117 4.81 6.24 6.68
N ALA A 118 5.17 4.96 6.76
CA ALA A 118 6.56 4.52 6.87
C ALA A 118 7.38 4.91 5.63
N LEU A 119 6.83 4.72 4.43
CA LEU A 119 7.45 5.10 3.16
C LEU A 119 7.76 6.61 3.12
N LEU A 120 6.78 7.44 3.46
CA LEU A 120 6.93 8.90 3.44
C LEU A 120 7.88 9.39 4.53
N ALA A 121 7.88 8.77 5.71
CA ALA A 121 8.85 9.06 6.75
C ALA A 121 10.29 8.74 6.29
N ALA A 122 10.49 7.65 5.55
CA ALA A 122 11.78 7.29 4.98
C ALA A 122 12.26 8.31 3.92
N GLU A 123 11.35 8.83 3.08
CA GLU A 123 11.64 9.93 2.13
C GLU A 123 12.11 11.22 2.85
N HIS A 124 11.57 11.48 4.04
CA HIS A 124 11.95 12.63 4.88
C HIS A 124 13.10 12.35 5.85
N SER A 125 13.74 11.17 5.76
CA SER A 125 14.79 10.73 6.69
C SER A 125 14.37 10.75 8.18
N ASP A 126 13.07 10.64 8.47
CA ASP A 126 12.55 10.52 9.82
C ASP A 126 12.58 9.04 10.24
N SER A 127 13.75 8.61 10.74
CA SER A 127 13.95 7.24 11.20
C SER A 127 12.98 6.82 12.32
N GLY A 128 12.57 7.76 13.19
CA GLY A 128 11.65 7.47 14.28
C GLY A 128 10.26 7.09 13.75
N ALA A 129 9.68 7.98 12.94
CA ALA A 129 8.38 7.73 12.32
C ALA A 129 8.41 6.54 11.36
N PHE A 130 9.51 6.37 10.60
CA PHE A 130 9.70 5.23 9.70
C PHE A 130 9.60 3.89 10.43
N ASN A 131 10.40 3.70 11.49
CA ASN A 131 10.43 2.44 12.22
C ASN A 131 9.11 2.17 12.97
N ALA A 132 8.50 3.19 13.57
CA ALA A 132 7.24 3.05 14.29
C ALA A 132 6.08 2.66 13.37
N ALA A 133 5.93 3.35 12.23
CA ALA A 133 4.87 3.08 11.27
C ALA A 133 5.08 1.72 10.56
N LEU A 134 6.34 1.36 10.26
CA LEU A 134 6.66 0.05 9.69
C LEU A 134 6.34 -1.10 10.64
N GLY A 135 6.63 -0.93 11.93
CA GLY A 135 6.25 -1.86 12.99
C GLY A 135 4.73 -2.04 13.06
N THR A 136 3.99 -0.93 13.13
CA THR A 136 2.52 -0.94 13.19
C THR A 136 1.89 -1.63 11.96
N SER A 137 2.40 -1.33 10.76
CA SER A 137 1.93 -1.98 9.53
C SER A 137 2.09 -3.51 9.58
N ARG A 138 3.19 -3.99 10.18
CA ARG A 138 3.47 -5.42 10.32
C ARG A 138 2.60 -6.07 11.38
N GLU A 139 2.39 -5.43 12.52
CA GLU A 139 1.55 -5.94 13.60
C GLU A 139 0.09 -6.11 13.16
N LEU A 140 -0.44 -5.17 12.38
CA LEU A 140 -1.82 -5.20 11.88
C LEU A 140 -2.02 -6.21 10.73
N ALA A 141 -0.97 -6.51 9.97
CA ALA A 141 -1.03 -7.38 8.81
C ALA A 141 0.22 -8.28 8.68
N PRO A 142 0.42 -9.21 9.63
CA PRO A 142 1.63 -10.02 9.71
C PRO A 142 1.71 -11.11 8.63
N THR A 143 0.57 -11.49 8.04
CA THR A 143 0.46 -12.59 7.06
C THR A 143 0.03 -12.12 5.67
N GLU A 144 -0.23 -10.83 5.48
CA GLU A 144 -0.60 -10.23 4.20
C GLU A 144 0.62 -10.17 3.26
N GLN A 145 0.76 -11.18 2.41
CA GLN A 145 1.95 -11.37 1.57
C GLN A 145 2.24 -10.17 0.66
N TRP A 146 1.21 -9.58 0.06
CA TRP A 146 1.37 -8.44 -0.84
C TRP A 146 1.96 -7.23 -0.09
N LEU A 147 1.57 -7.02 1.17
CA LEU A 147 2.08 -5.93 2.00
C LEU A 147 3.47 -6.27 2.55
N ALA A 148 3.74 -7.55 2.86
CA ALA A 148 5.08 -8.01 3.21
C ALA A 148 6.09 -7.79 2.06
N GLU A 149 5.70 -8.00 0.80
CA GLU A 149 6.53 -7.67 -0.38
C GLU A 149 6.93 -6.18 -0.37
N LEU A 150 5.96 -5.29 -0.11
CA LEU A 150 6.17 -3.85 -0.04
C LEU A 150 7.07 -3.45 1.15
N ARG A 151 6.82 -4.01 2.34
CA ARG A 151 7.64 -3.78 3.54
C ARG A 151 9.07 -4.27 3.35
N VAL A 152 9.29 -5.44 2.73
CA VAL A 152 10.63 -5.95 2.43
C VAL A 152 11.36 -5.03 1.48
N LYS A 153 10.71 -4.56 0.41
CA LYS A 153 11.33 -3.59 -0.50
C LYS A 153 11.76 -2.34 0.26
N LEU A 154 10.84 -1.73 1.02
CA LEU A 154 11.12 -0.51 1.78
C LEU A 154 12.25 -0.70 2.81
N SER A 155 12.20 -1.79 3.58
CA SER A 155 13.26 -2.14 4.53
C SER A 155 14.61 -2.29 3.85
N GLU A 156 14.65 -2.97 2.71
CA GLU A 156 15.89 -3.21 1.98
C GLU A 156 16.49 -1.93 1.38
N ASP A 157 15.64 -1.02 0.91
CA ASP A 157 16.08 0.25 0.34
C ASP A 157 16.59 1.21 1.46
N HIS A 158 16.18 0.99 2.71
CA HIS A 158 16.54 1.80 3.89
C HIS A 158 17.19 1.01 5.03
N LEU A 159 17.95 -0.06 4.73
CA LEU A 159 18.51 -0.96 5.76
C LEU A 159 19.30 -0.25 6.85
N ALA A 160 20.08 0.75 6.48
CA ALA A 160 20.91 1.51 7.42
C ALA A 160 20.10 2.33 8.44
N GLN A 161 18.81 2.57 8.17
CA GLN A 161 17.91 3.34 9.03
C GLN A 161 17.04 2.45 9.93
N LEU A 162 17.10 1.13 9.77
CA LEU A 162 16.28 0.19 10.56
C LEU A 162 16.83 0.06 11.98
N GLN A 163 15.92 0.16 12.94
CA GLN A 163 16.18 -0.14 14.35
C GLN A 163 16.05 -1.65 14.61
N PRO A 164 16.59 -2.18 15.72
CA PRO A 164 16.61 -3.63 15.99
C PRO A 164 15.24 -4.32 15.86
N ALA A 165 14.16 -3.70 16.35
CA ALA A 165 12.81 -4.25 16.21
C ALA A 165 12.34 -4.31 14.75
N ALA A 166 12.68 -3.31 13.93
CA ALA A 166 12.34 -3.29 12.52
C ALA A 166 13.18 -4.29 11.69
N ILE A 167 14.44 -4.55 12.10
CA ILE A 167 15.27 -5.62 11.51
C ILE A 167 14.61 -6.99 11.76
N ALA A 168 14.25 -7.30 13.00
CA ALA A 168 13.58 -8.57 13.33
C ALA A 168 12.24 -8.73 12.58
N GLY A 169 11.46 -7.64 12.48
CA GLY A 169 10.24 -7.64 11.67
C GLY A 169 10.51 -7.84 10.18
N HIS A 170 11.56 -7.24 9.64
CA HIS A 170 11.96 -7.43 8.24
C HIS A 170 12.35 -8.89 7.96
N GLU A 171 13.10 -9.53 8.86
CA GLU A 171 13.42 -10.96 8.77
C GLU A 171 12.15 -11.85 8.81
N THR A 172 11.15 -11.45 9.58
CA THR A 172 9.84 -12.13 9.63
C THR A 172 9.12 -12.02 8.29
N ASP A 173 9.08 -10.84 7.67
CA ASP A 173 8.50 -10.67 6.34
C ASP A 173 9.26 -11.50 5.28
N LEU A 174 10.61 -11.53 5.34
CA LEU A 174 11.42 -12.37 4.45
C LEU A 174 11.08 -13.86 4.62
N ALA A 175 10.96 -14.35 5.85
CA ALA A 175 10.59 -15.74 6.13
C ALA A 175 9.20 -16.07 5.56
N LEU A 176 8.20 -15.20 5.76
CA LEU A 176 6.87 -15.33 5.18
C LEU A 176 6.94 -15.43 3.65
N LEU A 177 7.70 -14.54 3.00
CA LEU A 177 7.79 -14.52 1.54
C LEU A 177 8.45 -15.79 0.99
N VAL A 178 9.51 -16.29 1.63
CA VAL A 178 10.20 -17.52 1.21
C VAL A 178 9.27 -18.74 1.22
N ILE A 179 8.37 -18.87 2.19
CA ILE A 179 7.46 -20.03 2.28
C ILE A 179 6.21 -19.90 1.41
N SER A 180 5.86 -18.67 1.02
CA SER A 180 4.68 -18.36 0.22
C SER A 180 4.82 -18.71 -1.25
N GLN A 181 3.71 -19.03 -1.93
CA GLN A 181 3.77 -19.37 -3.37
C GLN A 181 4.17 -18.19 -4.26
N ARG A 182 3.68 -16.99 -3.95
CA ARG A 182 3.98 -15.78 -4.71
C ARG A 182 5.33 -15.19 -4.33
N GLY A 183 5.57 -15.00 -3.02
CA GLY A 183 6.77 -14.36 -2.50
C GLY A 183 8.06 -15.11 -2.81
N ILE A 184 8.04 -16.44 -2.88
CA ILE A 184 9.26 -17.23 -3.15
C ILE A 184 9.91 -16.85 -4.48
N ARG A 185 9.11 -16.46 -5.48
CA ARG A 185 9.61 -16.00 -6.78
C ARG A 185 10.24 -14.62 -6.68
N VAL A 186 9.65 -13.72 -5.89
CA VAL A 186 10.18 -12.37 -5.63
C VAL A 186 11.53 -12.46 -4.92
N ILE A 187 11.63 -13.29 -3.89
CA ILE A 187 12.87 -13.49 -3.14
C ILE A 187 13.94 -14.17 -4.01
N ALA A 188 13.59 -15.22 -4.77
CA ALA A 188 14.53 -15.87 -5.69
C ALA A 188 15.10 -14.91 -6.74
N ARG A 189 14.25 -14.05 -7.31
CA ARG A 189 14.67 -12.99 -8.25
C ARG A 189 15.67 -12.03 -7.61
N ARG A 190 15.39 -11.54 -6.40
CA ARG A 190 16.28 -10.62 -5.69
C ARG A 190 17.59 -11.30 -5.29
N TYR A 191 17.54 -12.56 -4.84
CA TYR A 191 18.72 -13.38 -4.51
C TYR A 191 19.66 -13.55 -5.70
N ALA A 192 19.10 -13.83 -6.88
CA ALA A 192 19.88 -13.94 -8.10
C ALA A 192 20.55 -12.60 -8.49
N ALA A 193 19.84 -11.48 -8.31
CA ALA A 193 20.28 -10.15 -8.74
C ALA A 193 21.27 -9.47 -7.79
N LEU A 194 21.13 -9.62 -6.47
CA LEU A 194 21.84 -8.80 -5.47
C LEU A 194 22.71 -9.67 -4.55
N ALA A 195 24.03 -9.46 -4.59
CA ALA A 195 24.97 -10.24 -3.78
C ALA A 195 24.77 -10.03 -2.26
N GLY A 196 24.60 -8.79 -1.81
CA GLY A 196 24.42 -8.44 -0.39
C GLY A 196 23.12 -8.98 0.23
N PHE A 197 22.15 -9.40 -0.61
CA PHE A 197 20.90 -10.00 -0.14
C PHE A 197 21.03 -11.50 0.13
N ARG A 198 22.04 -12.16 -0.45
CA ARG A 198 22.17 -13.63 -0.44
C ARG A 198 22.42 -14.18 0.95
N GLU A 199 23.35 -13.60 1.69
CA GLU A 199 23.73 -14.07 3.02
C GLU A 199 22.53 -14.13 3.96
N ARG A 200 21.73 -13.06 3.99
CA ARG A 200 20.54 -12.96 4.86
C ARG A 200 19.47 -13.98 4.48
N ILE A 201 19.19 -14.14 3.19
CA ILE A 201 18.22 -15.15 2.74
C ILE A 201 18.73 -16.57 3.00
N THR A 202 20.02 -16.84 2.79
CA THR A 202 20.60 -18.15 3.12
C THR A 202 20.40 -18.46 4.61
N ALA A 203 20.73 -17.53 5.50
CA ALA A 203 20.53 -17.69 6.94
C ALA A 203 19.07 -17.99 7.29
N ILE A 204 18.11 -17.29 6.68
CA ILE A 204 16.68 -17.55 6.88
C ILE A 204 16.29 -18.93 6.35
N VAL A 205 16.66 -19.26 5.11
CA VAL A 205 16.29 -20.52 4.46
C VAL A 205 16.83 -21.73 5.22
N GLU A 206 18.05 -21.66 5.75
CA GLU A 206 18.67 -22.75 6.52
C GLU A 206 17.93 -23.07 7.82
N THR A 207 17.15 -22.14 8.38
CA THR A 207 16.28 -22.40 9.53
C THR A 207 14.96 -23.08 9.17
N LEU A 208 14.58 -23.12 7.88
CA LEU A 208 13.31 -23.67 7.44
C LEU A 208 13.36 -25.21 7.35
N PRO A 209 12.21 -25.91 7.41
CA PRO A 209 12.14 -27.34 7.18
C PRO A 209 12.70 -27.74 5.80
N PRO A 210 13.29 -28.95 5.64
CA PRO A 210 13.94 -29.37 4.40
C PRO A 210 13.06 -29.27 3.15
N GLU A 211 11.75 -29.42 3.29
CA GLU A 211 10.80 -29.24 2.19
C GLU A 211 10.78 -27.79 1.68
N GLN A 212 10.74 -26.81 2.58
CA GLN A 212 10.75 -25.39 2.22
C GLN A 212 12.09 -24.97 1.61
N GLN A 213 13.19 -25.51 2.13
CA GLN A 213 14.52 -25.32 1.52
C GLN A 213 14.56 -25.81 0.08
N ARG A 214 14.06 -27.04 -0.18
CA ARG A 214 13.97 -27.59 -1.54
C ARG A 214 13.09 -26.74 -2.46
N ARG A 215 11.97 -26.24 -1.96
CA ARG A 215 11.09 -25.32 -2.71
C ARG A 215 11.80 -24.04 -3.10
N PHE A 216 12.55 -23.44 -2.18
CA PHE A 216 13.33 -22.23 -2.47
C PHE A 216 14.43 -22.49 -3.51
N VAL A 217 15.20 -23.56 -3.35
CA VAL A 217 16.25 -23.95 -4.32
C VAL A 217 15.64 -24.20 -5.71
N ALA A 218 14.47 -24.83 -5.80
CA ALA A 218 13.77 -25.04 -7.07
C ALA A 218 13.36 -23.71 -7.72
N ALA A 219 12.79 -22.77 -6.94
CA ALA A 219 12.45 -21.43 -7.43
C ALA A 219 13.68 -20.66 -7.93
N LEU A 220 14.80 -20.72 -7.19
CA LEU A 220 16.05 -20.08 -7.57
C LEU A 220 16.65 -20.67 -8.86
N ARG A 221 16.63 -21.99 -9.02
CA ARG A 221 17.09 -22.65 -10.26
C ARG A 221 16.28 -22.19 -11.48
N ASN A 222 14.97 -22.10 -11.33
CA ASN A 222 14.09 -21.62 -12.40
C ASN A 222 14.39 -20.16 -12.78
N GLU A 223 14.61 -19.29 -11.79
CA GLU A 223 14.99 -17.89 -12.02
C GLU A 223 16.34 -17.76 -12.74
N ILE A 224 17.36 -18.53 -12.32
CA ILE A 224 18.68 -18.54 -12.98
C ILE A 224 18.56 -19.05 -14.43
N ALA A 225 17.77 -20.10 -14.66
CA ALA A 225 17.54 -20.63 -15.99
C ALA A 225 16.85 -19.60 -16.90
N ALA A 226 15.80 -18.92 -16.40
CA ALA A 226 15.08 -17.88 -17.13
C ALA A 226 16.01 -16.71 -17.53
N ARG A 227 16.91 -16.28 -16.63
CA ARG A 227 17.89 -15.22 -16.92
C ARG A 227 18.93 -15.62 -17.98
N ARG A 228 19.35 -16.88 -17.99
CA ARG A 228 20.29 -17.40 -19.02
C ARG A 228 19.64 -17.50 -20.40
N ALA A 229 18.34 -17.77 -20.44
CA ALA A 229 17.57 -17.86 -21.68
C ALA A 229 17.17 -16.48 -22.25
N ALA A 230 17.24 -15.42 -21.45
CA ALA A 230 16.94 -14.07 -21.92
C ALA A 230 18.04 -13.58 -22.88
N PRO A 231 17.70 -13.16 -24.11
CA PRO A 231 18.67 -12.55 -25.00
C PRO A 231 19.24 -11.27 -24.36
N PRO A 232 20.50 -10.90 -24.66
CA PRO A 232 21.08 -9.65 -24.16
C PRO A 232 20.17 -8.48 -24.56
N ALA A 233 19.87 -7.60 -23.61
CA ALA A 233 19.11 -6.39 -23.90
C ALA A 233 19.88 -5.59 -24.97
N THR A 234 19.26 -5.40 -26.14
CA THR A 234 19.78 -4.49 -27.16
C THR A 234 19.83 -3.08 -26.56
N PRO A 235 20.98 -2.38 -26.68
CA PRO A 235 21.15 -1.03 -26.16
C PRO A 235 20.23 -0.02 -26.84
#